data_AF-A0A519SUH7-F1
#
_entry.id   AF-A0A519SUH7-F1
#
_cell.length_a   1.000
_cell.length_b   1.000
_cell.length_c   1.000
_cell.angle_alpha   90.00
_cell.angle_beta   90.00
_cell.angle_gamma   90.00
#
_symmetry.space_group_name_H-M   'P 1'
#
loop_
_entity.id
_entity.type
_entity.pdbx_description
1 polymer ?
#
loop_
_entity_poly.entity_id
_entity_poly.type
_entity_poly.pdbx_seq_one_letter_code
_entity_poly.pdbx_strand_id
1 'polypeptide(L)'
;GLGVGEFPDLKLLVDWAEKTAMNVVQILPINDTTATHTWVDSYPYAAISVFALHPQYLSLDSIAKLKDKKAAAELEKLRQEFNAKDFVDYEPVMNAKWKFLKLLYQQEKAKFLADPEFHKFKVEQGSWLIPYAAFSGLRDRFGTADFHEWPQEFRAPHALPELVDEHGTHFDEFGLHFFTQFHLDKQLTDAVNYGRARHVVLKGDLPIGIYRHSVDAWTQPELYHMDQQAGAPPDDFSTTGQNWRFPTYNWERMAEDNYAWWKQRLGHLSRYFDMLRIDHILGFFRIWEMPANSVQGLLGHFSPALPLHRDEIQRRLGWFDYGRLCEPYIRWHLLERTFGADAQAVFDEFMVADQYQA
;
A
#
# COMPACT_ATOMS: atom_id res chain seq x y z
N GLY A 1 -15.12 11.85 14.21
CA GLY A 1 -13.89 12.52 13.77
C GLY A 1 -14.10 13.80 12.98
N LEU A 2 -13.15 14.09 12.09
CA LEU A 2 -13.13 15.20 11.11
C LEU A 2 -13.57 14.69 9.73
N GLY A 3 -14.87 14.47 9.51
CA GLY A 3 -15.43 13.98 8.24
C GLY A 3 -15.23 12.49 7.95
N VAL A 4 -14.58 11.75 8.86
CA VAL A 4 -14.32 10.31 8.76
C VAL A 4 -14.25 9.70 10.17
N GLY A 5 -14.51 8.40 10.27
CA GLY A 5 -14.26 7.63 11.49
C GLY A 5 -12.77 7.57 11.83
N GLU A 6 -12.44 7.73 13.11
CA GLU A 6 -11.07 7.72 13.62
C GLU A 6 -10.86 6.54 14.58
N PHE A 7 -9.61 6.20 14.91
CA PHE A 7 -9.35 5.05 15.80
C PHE A 7 -10.09 5.11 17.14
N PRO A 8 -10.21 6.27 17.83
CA PRO A 8 -11.03 6.34 19.05
C PRO A 8 -12.51 6.01 18.82
N ASP A 9 -13.05 6.23 17.62
CA ASP A 9 -14.45 5.94 17.28
C ASP A 9 -14.72 4.42 17.25
N LEU A 10 -13.69 3.57 17.10
CA LEU A 10 -13.84 2.10 17.21
C LEU A 10 -14.42 1.67 18.57
N LYS A 11 -14.19 2.45 19.64
CA LYS A 11 -14.76 2.17 20.97
C LYS A 11 -16.30 2.22 20.96
N LEU A 12 -16.89 3.10 20.14
CA LEU A 12 -18.35 3.18 19.97
C LEU A 12 -18.89 1.92 19.27
N LEU A 13 -18.14 1.40 18.29
CA LEU A 13 -18.49 0.17 17.61
C LEU A 13 -18.34 -1.05 18.52
N VAL A 14 -17.33 -1.06 19.39
CA VAL A 14 -17.18 -2.05 20.47
C VAL A 14 -18.37 -2.02 21.43
N ASP A 15 -18.78 -0.84 21.90
CA ASP A 15 -19.93 -0.69 22.80
C ASP A 15 -21.22 -1.21 22.15
N TRP A 16 -21.38 -1.00 20.84
CA TRP A 16 -22.51 -1.53 20.10
C TRP A 16 -22.43 -3.06 19.92
N ALA A 17 -21.25 -3.59 19.61
CA ALA A 17 -21.01 -5.03 19.50
C ALA A 17 -21.32 -5.74 20.82
N GLU A 18 -20.86 -5.20 21.95
CA GLU A 18 -21.16 -5.72 23.29
C GLU A 18 -22.68 -5.76 23.56
N LYS A 19 -23.39 -4.65 23.28
CA LYS A 19 -24.85 -4.57 23.45
C LYS A 19 -25.65 -5.55 22.59
N THR A 20 -25.06 -5.99 21.47
CA THR A 20 -25.68 -6.91 20.52
C THR A 20 -25.14 -8.33 20.63
N ALA A 21 -24.33 -8.62 21.65
CA ALA A 21 -23.67 -9.90 21.90
C ALA A 21 -22.77 -10.38 20.74
N MET A 22 -22.20 -9.44 19.97
CA MET A 22 -21.15 -9.73 18.98
C MET A 22 -19.78 -9.66 19.66
N ASN A 23 -18.89 -10.61 19.35
CA ASN A 23 -17.54 -10.67 19.92
C ASN A 23 -16.43 -10.29 18.93
N VAL A 24 -16.78 -9.97 17.68
CA VAL A 24 -15.79 -9.65 16.63
C VAL A 24 -16.24 -8.41 15.87
N VAL A 25 -15.34 -7.44 15.75
CA VAL A 25 -15.46 -6.31 14.83
C VAL A 25 -14.43 -6.49 13.73
N GLN A 26 -14.88 -6.66 12.49
CA GLN A 26 -13.99 -6.74 11.34
C GLN A 26 -13.79 -5.36 10.72
N ILE A 27 -12.54 -5.00 10.42
CA ILE A 27 -12.18 -3.77 9.70
C ILE A 27 -11.39 -4.09 8.43
N LEU A 28 -11.43 -3.16 7.48
CA LEU A 28 -10.63 -3.18 6.26
C LEU A 28 -9.14 -2.91 6.58
N PRO A 29 -8.22 -3.03 5.61
CA PRO A 29 -6.84 -2.66 5.83
C PRO A 29 -6.73 -1.20 6.28
N ILE A 30 -5.85 -0.96 7.26
CA ILE A 30 -5.68 0.36 7.91
C ILE A 30 -4.30 0.97 7.63
N ASN A 31 -3.58 0.38 6.69
CA ASN A 31 -2.22 0.79 6.35
C ASN A 31 -2.21 2.10 5.55
N ASP A 32 -1.12 2.86 5.66
CA ASP A 32 -0.95 4.09 4.89
C ASP A 32 -0.85 3.78 3.39
N THR A 33 -1.65 4.50 2.61
CA THR A 33 -1.80 4.39 1.16
C THR A 33 -1.50 5.71 0.46
N THR A 34 -1.01 6.73 1.19
CA THR A 34 -0.80 8.10 0.67
C THR A 34 0.37 8.14 -0.34
N ALA A 35 0.10 7.90 -1.62
CA ALA A 35 1.11 7.94 -2.67
C ALA A 35 1.08 9.27 -3.45
N THR A 36 -0.10 9.78 -3.77
CA THR A 36 -0.29 10.93 -4.67
C THR A 36 -0.95 12.14 -4.02
N HIS A 37 -1.44 12.01 -2.78
CA HIS A 37 -2.29 12.98 -2.09
C HIS A 37 -3.61 13.26 -2.83
N THR A 38 -4.11 12.27 -3.59
CA THR A 38 -5.40 12.37 -4.30
C THR A 38 -6.35 11.26 -3.88
N TRP A 39 -7.59 11.31 -4.36
CA TRP A 39 -8.63 10.34 -4.01
C TRP A 39 -8.27 8.89 -4.31
N VAL A 40 -7.31 8.62 -5.21
CA VAL A 40 -6.86 7.24 -5.52
C VAL A 40 -6.18 6.59 -4.30
N ASP A 41 -5.61 7.38 -3.40
CA ASP A 41 -5.01 6.91 -2.16
C ASP A 41 -6.07 6.38 -1.17
N SER A 42 -7.37 6.64 -1.40
CA SER A 42 -8.44 6.11 -0.56
C SER A 42 -8.60 4.59 -0.66
N TYR A 43 -7.94 3.93 -1.63
CA TYR A 43 -8.00 2.50 -1.82
C TYR A 43 -7.09 1.74 -0.82
N PRO A 44 -7.65 1.03 0.18
CA PRO A 44 -6.90 0.54 1.34
C PRO A 44 -5.93 -0.62 1.01
N TYR A 45 -6.00 -1.21 -0.18
CA TYR A 45 -5.17 -2.35 -0.57
C TYR A 45 -3.87 -1.94 -1.29
N ALA A 46 -3.68 -0.65 -1.60
CA ALA A 46 -2.48 -0.12 -2.25
C ALA A 46 -1.54 0.53 -1.22
N ALA A 47 -1.14 -0.22 -0.19
CA ALA A 47 -0.36 0.31 0.91
C ALA A 47 1.05 0.75 0.46
N ILE A 48 1.44 1.98 0.79
CA ILE A 48 2.81 2.49 0.65
C ILE A 48 3.72 1.95 1.76
N SER A 49 3.14 1.36 2.81
CA SER A 49 3.85 0.63 3.86
C SER A 49 2.92 -0.43 4.45
N VAL A 50 3.39 -1.68 4.54
CA VAL A 50 2.62 -2.75 5.22
C VAL A 50 2.60 -2.64 6.75
N PHE A 51 3.32 -1.66 7.31
CA PHE A 51 3.45 -1.43 8.76
C PHE A 51 2.76 -0.14 9.19
N ALA A 52 3.01 0.97 8.48
CA ALA A 52 2.50 2.26 8.88
C ALA A 52 0.98 2.32 8.84
N LEU A 53 0.39 3.01 9.82
CA LEU A 53 -1.04 3.24 9.93
C LEU A 53 -1.44 4.46 9.10
N HIS A 54 -2.62 4.43 8.48
CA HIS A 54 -3.08 5.53 7.62
C HIS A 54 -3.40 6.78 8.46
N PRO A 55 -2.83 7.97 8.11
CA PRO A 55 -3.13 9.22 8.81
C PRO A 55 -4.60 9.65 8.80
N GLN A 56 -5.44 9.09 7.93
CA GLN A 56 -6.88 9.35 7.90
C GLN A 56 -7.55 9.02 9.24
N TYR A 57 -7.08 7.97 9.93
CA TYR A 57 -7.69 7.49 11.17
C TYR A 57 -7.21 8.22 12.43
N LEU A 58 -6.31 9.20 12.29
CA LEU A 58 -5.79 9.97 13.42
C LEU A 58 -6.83 10.95 13.96
N SER A 59 -7.11 10.87 15.26
CA SER A 59 -7.89 11.87 15.98
C SER A 59 -6.99 13.00 16.47
N LEU A 60 -7.18 14.20 15.92
CA LEU A 60 -6.42 15.39 16.29
C LEU A 60 -6.71 15.83 17.75
N ASP A 61 -7.97 15.71 18.17
CA ASP A 61 -8.40 16.11 19.52
C ASP A 61 -7.80 15.23 20.61
N SER A 62 -7.45 13.98 20.25
CA SER A 62 -6.80 13.01 21.14
C SER A 62 -5.30 13.28 21.32
N ILE A 63 -4.70 14.19 20.56
CA ILE A 63 -3.30 14.59 20.68
C ILE A 63 -3.16 15.75 21.68
N ALA A 64 -3.73 16.90 21.33
CA ALA A 64 -3.75 18.11 22.14
C ALA A 64 -4.77 19.10 21.57
N LYS A 65 -5.22 20.05 22.40
CA LYS A 65 -6.02 21.19 21.92
C LYS A 65 -5.10 22.20 21.22
N LEU A 66 -5.51 22.69 20.06
CA LEU A 66 -4.83 23.80 19.38
C LEU A 66 -4.88 25.07 20.24
N LYS A 67 -3.70 25.67 20.49
CA LYS A 67 -3.56 26.92 21.27
C LYS A 67 -3.94 28.15 20.43
N ASP A 68 -3.70 28.11 19.13
CA ASP A 68 -4.15 29.18 18.22
C ASP A 68 -5.67 29.13 18.06
N LYS A 69 -6.34 30.15 18.58
CA LYS A 69 -7.80 30.28 18.54
C LYS A 69 -8.36 30.37 17.13
N LYS A 70 -7.63 30.98 16.18
CA LYS A 70 -8.07 31.09 14.78
C LYS A 70 -8.04 29.72 14.11
N ALA A 71 -6.92 29.00 14.26
CA ALA A 71 -6.79 27.63 13.75
C ALA A 71 -7.81 26.69 14.40
N ALA A 72 -8.05 26.80 15.71
CA ALA A 72 -9.04 26.01 16.41
C ALA A 72 -10.47 26.27 15.91
N ALA A 73 -10.84 27.54 15.67
CA ALA A 73 -12.14 27.89 15.10
C ALA A 73 -12.30 27.39 13.66
N GLU A 74 -11.23 27.43 12.86
CA GLU A 74 -11.22 26.89 11.50
C GLU A 74 -11.39 25.37 11.50
N LEU A 75 -10.66 24.64 12.36
CA LEU A 75 -10.80 23.18 12.52
C LEU A 75 -12.24 22.80 12.86
N GLU A 76 -12.87 23.53 13.79
CA GLU A 76 -14.24 23.24 14.19
C GLU A 76 -15.26 23.55 13.08
N LYS A 77 -15.06 24.62 12.32
CA LYS A 77 -15.88 24.91 11.14
C LYS A 77 -15.79 23.78 10.11
N LEU A 78 -14.58 23.34 9.77
CA LEU A 78 -14.36 22.25 8.81
C LEU A 78 -14.93 20.92 9.34
N ARG A 79 -14.84 20.67 10.66
CA ARG A 79 -15.47 19.52 11.29
C ARG A 79 -16.98 19.49 11.09
N GLN A 80 -17.66 20.62 11.32
CA GLN A 80 -19.09 20.73 11.10
C GLN A 80 -19.45 20.54 9.63
N GLU A 81 -18.70 21.16 8.73
CA GLU A 81 -18.89 21.03 7.28
C GLU A 81 -18.73 19.59 6.80
N PHE A 82 -17.66 18.91 7.21
CA PHE A 82 -17.37 17.56 6.73
C PHE A 82 -18.28 16.50 7.36
N ASN A 83 -18.61 16.63 8.65
CA ASN A 83 -19.53 15.71 9.33
C ASN A 83 -21.00 15.88 8.87
N ALA A 84 -21.34 16.97 8.18
CA ALA A 84 -22.66 17.15 7.59
C ALA A 84 -22.83 16.39 6.25
N LYS A 85 -21.74 15.89 5.65
CA LYS A 85 -21.79 15.09 4.42
C LYS A 85 -22.19 13.64 4.72
N ASP A 86 -22.84 13.02 3.76
CA ASP A 86 -23.27 11.61 3.75
C ASP A 86 -22.19 10.65 3.19
N PHE A 87 -21.07 11.19 2.73
CA PHE A 87 -19.89 10.45 2.27
C PHE A 87 -18.60 11.06 2.82
N VAL A 88 -17.52 10.27 2.82
CA VAL A 88 -16.18 10.74 3.17
C VAL A 88 -15.59 11.49 1.98
N ASP A 89 -15.47 12.81 2.10
CA ASP A 89 -14.81 13.64 1.09
C ASP A 89 -13.29 13.58 1.31
N TYR A 90 -12.66 12.55 0.72
CA TYR A 90 -11.31 12.10 1.07
C TYR A 90 -10.24 13.20 1.00
N GLU A 91 -10.12 13.89 -0.13
CA GLU A 91 -9.07 14.91 -0.33
C GLU A 91 -9.23 16.10 0.63
N PRO A 92 -10.41 16.74 0.78
CA PRO A 92 -10.62 17.78 1.80
C PRO A 92 -10.34 17.33 3.23
N VAL A 93 -10.76 16.10 3.60
CA VAL A 93 -10.51 15.53 4.92
C VAL A 93 -9.00 15.38 5.15
N MET A 94 -8.28 14.78 4.20
CA MET A 94 -6.83 14.57 4.30
C MET A 94 -6.06 15.89 4.34
N ASN A 95 -6.43 16.85 3.49
CA ASN A 95 -5.84 18.19 3.47
C ASN A 95 -6.03 18.91 4.81
N ALA A 96 -7.23 18.86 5.39
CA ALA A 96 -7.49 19.44 6.70
C ALA A 96 -6.71 18.72 7.80
N LYS A 97 -6.71 17.38 7.82
CA LYS A 97 -5.95 16.60 8.80
C LYS A 97 -4.47 16.96 8.77
N TRP A 98 -3.84 16.96 7.60
CA TRP A 98 -2.43 17.32 7.47
C TRP A 98 -2.14 18.77 7.86
N LYS A 99 -3.02 19.72 7.50
CA LYS A 99 -2.88 21.12 7.91
C LYS A 99 -2.82 21.26 9.44
N PHE A 100 -3.81 20.73 10.15
CA PHE A 100 -3.88 20.87 11.60
C PHE A 100 -2.89 19.98 12.34
N LEU A 101 -2.54 18.83 11.77
CA LEU A 101 -1.49 17.96 12.28
C LEU A 101 -0.12 18.65 12.26
N LYS A 102 0.22 19.39 11.19
CA LYS A 102 1.44 20.21 11.15
C LYS A 102 1.46 21.29 12.24
N LEU A 103 0.32 21.93 12.52
CA LEU A 103 0.21 22.90 13.61
C LEU A 103 0.38 22.25 14.99
N LEU A 104 -0.24 21.09 15.19
CA LEU A 104 -0.10 20.32 16.44
C LEU A 104 1.33 19.82 16.63
N TYR A 105 1.97 19.33 15.57
CA TYR A 105 3.36 18.94 15.61
C TYR A 105 4.24 20.10 16.07
N GLN A 106 4.14 21.28 15.45
CA GLN A 106 4.91 22.45 15.87
C GLN A 106 4.61 22.87 17.32
N GLN A 107 3.36 22.73 17.77
CA GLN A 107 2.96 23.04 19.13
C GLN A 107 3.53 22.06 20.17
N GLU A 108 3.52 20.76 19.86
CA GLU A 108 3.81 19.67 20.80
C GLU A 108 5.21 19.07 20.60
N LYS A 109 5.97 19.47 19.56
CA LYS A 109 7.28 18.91 19.18
C LYS A 109 8.22 18.75 20.36
N ALA A 110 8.41 19.80 21.17
CA ALA A 110 9.34 19.76 22.30
C ALA A 110 8.92 18.73 23.37
N LYS A 111 7.61 18.57 23.60
CA LYS A 111 7.07 17.58 24.54
C LYS A 111 7.16 16.17 23.96
N PHE A 112 6.83 16.02 22.67
CA PHE A 112 6.91 14.77 21.93
C PHE A 112 8.34 14.21 21.88
N LEU A 113 9.32 15.04 21.52
CA LEU A 113 10.73 14.62 21.45
C LEU A 113 11.34 14.32 22.83
N ALA A 114 10.70 14.77 23.92
CA ALA A 114 11.10 14.45 25.28
C ALA A 114 10.29 13.29 25.87
N ASP A 115 9.32 12.72 25.13
CA ASP A 115 8.42 11.68 25.64
C ASP A 115 9.14 10.31 25.70
N PRO A 116 9.32 9.70 26.90
CA PRO A 116 9.94 8.39 27.02
C PRO A 116 9.18 7.28 26.26
N GLU A 117 7.86 7.40 26.13
CA GLU A 117 7.06 6.44 25.37
C GLU A 117 7.37 6.54 23.87
N PHE A 118 7.62 7.75 23.36
CA PHE A 118 8.04 7.93 21.98
C PHE A 118 9.41 7.32 21.73
N HIS A 119 10.39 7.56 22.61
CA HIS A 119 11.72 6.94 22.47
C HIS A 119 11.64 5.41 22.48
N LYS A 120 10.83 4.84 23.36
CA LYS A 120 10.57 3.39 23.39
C LYS A 120 9.94 2.92 22.08
N PHE A 121 8.91 3.60 21.59
CA PHE A 121 8.26 3.29 20.31
C PHE A 121 9.24 3.36 19.14
N LYS A 122 10.07 4.42 19.08
CA LYS A 122 11.09 4.60 18.03
C LYS A 122 12.13 3.47 18.04
N VAL A 123 12.53 2.98 19.21
CA VAL A 123 13.44 1.83 19.32
C VAL A 123 12.74 0.54 18.89
N GLU A 124 11.56 0.25 19.43
CA GLU A 124 10.85 -1.01 19.16
C GLU A 124 10.36 -1.15 17.72
N GLN A 125 10.00 -0.03 17.08
CA GLN A 125 9.45 0.02 15.72
C GLN A 125 10.45 0.55 14.68
N GLY A 126 11.70 0.82 15.09
CA GLY A 126 12.68 1.55 14.27
C GLY A 126 12.98 0.93 12.92
N SER A 127 12.91 -0.41 12.80
CA SER A 127 13.21 -1.14 11.56
C SER A 127 12.32 -0.73 10.39
N TRP A 128 11.04 -0.43 10.63
CA TRP A 128 10.12 0.04 9.58
C TRP A 128 9.83 1.53 9.70
N LEU A 129 9.82 2.07 10.93
CA LEU A 129 9.42 3.45 11.20
C LEU A 129 10.43 4.47 10.65
N ILE A 130 11.73 4.20 10.78
CA ILE A 130 12.78 5.10 10.27
C ILE A 130 12.72 5.18 8.74
N PRO A 131 12.72 4.05 7.98
CA PRO A 131 12.55 4.12 6.54
C PRO A 131 11.23 4.74 6.11
N TYR A 132 10.12 4.47 6.80
CA TYR A 132 8.81 5.06 6.47
C TYR A 132 8.81 6.58 6.61
N ALA A 133 9.39 7.10 7.70
CA ALA A 133 9.47 8.55 7.93
C ALA A 133 10.33 9.23 6.87
N ALA A 134 11.48 8.64 6.54
CA ALA A 134 12.35 9.13 5.47
C ALA A 134 11.65 9.09 4.10
N PHE A 135 11.05 7.95 3.74
CA PHE A 135 10.32 7.77 2.48
C PHE A 135 9.20 8.78 2.33
N SER A 136 8.37 8.96 3.36
CA SER A 136 7.22 9.88 3.29
C SER A 136 7.66 11.34 3.20
N GLY A 137 8.73 11.71 3.91
CA GLY A 137 9.31 13.05 3.79
C GLY A 137 9.93 13.31 2.41
N LEU A 138 10.60 12.31 1.82
CA LEU A 138 11.16 12.41 0.46
C LEU A 138 10.06 12.44 -0.61
N ARG A 139 9.00 11.64 -0.46
CA ARG A 139 7.79 11.69 -1.30
C ARG A 139 7.22 13.10 -1.33
N ASP A 140 7.04 13.71 -0.16
CA ASP A 140 6.47 15.05 -0.06
C ASP A 140 7.42 16.12 -0.59
N ARG A 141 8.74 15.97 -0.36
CA ARG A 141 9.79 16.87 -0.86
C ARG A 141 9.86 16.88 -2.39
N PHE A 142 9.76 15.71 -3.03
CA PHE A 142 9.88 15.57 -4.47
C PHE A 142 8.54 15.51 -5.21
N GLY A 143 7.42 15.47 -4.48
CA GLY A 143 6.07 15.47 -5.05
C GLY A 143 5.66 14.17 -5.73
N THR A 144 6.40 13.08 -5.52
CA THR A 144 6.17 11.77 -6.14
C THR A 144 6.62 10.64 -5.22
N ALA A 145 5.83 9.57 -5.15
CA ALA A 145 6.22 8.34 -4.44
C ALA A 145 7.16 7.48 -5.29
N ASP A 146 7.26 7.73 -6.60
CA ASP A 146 8.18 7.01 -7.46
C ASP A 146 9.63 7.40 -7.16
N PHE A 147 10.27 6.56 -6.36
CA PHE A 147 11.65 6.76 -5.94
C PHE A 147 12.66 6.67 -7.10
N HIS A 148 12.27 6.23 -8.31
CA HIS A 148 13.13 6.31 -9.49
C HIS A 148 13.24 7.73 -10.05
N GLU A 149 12.23 8.57 -9.79
CA GLU A 149 12.21 9.99 -10.19
C GLU A 149 13.00 10.88 -9.22
N TRP A 150 13.35 10.36 -8.04
CA TRP A 150 14.15 11.09 -7.05
C TRP A 150 15.59 11.29 -7.53
N PRO A 151 16.32 12.29 -6.97
CA PRO A 151 17.76 12.42 -7.15
C PRO A 151 18.49 11.11 -6.80
N GLN A 152 19.59 10.84 -7.52
CA GLN A 152 20.28 9.55 -7.50
C GLN A 152 20.62 9.09 -6.07
N GLU A 153 21.01 10.01 -5.21
CA GLU A 153 21.38 9.79 -3.81
C GLU A 153 20.23 9.32 -2.92
N PHE A 154 18.98 9.51 -3.33
CA PHE A 154 17.77 9.11 -2.58
C PHE A 154 17.05 7.89 -3.19
N ARG A 155 17.44 7.44 -4.38
CA ARG A 155 16.81 6.28 -5.04
C ARG A 155 16.98 4.97 -4.26
N ALA A 156 17.96 4.93 -3.36
CA ALA A 156 18.19 3.86 -2.40
C ALA A 156 18.33 4.45 -0.99
N PRO A 157 18.00 3.69 0.08
CA PRO A 157 17.91 4.19 1.45
C PRO A 157 19.29 4.33 2.15
N HIS A 158 20.29 4.91 1.49
CA HIS A 158 21.65 4.97 2.04
C HIS A 158 21.84 6.03 3.13
N ALA A 159 21.08 7.13 3.09
CA ALA A 159 21.23 8.27 3.99
C ALA A 159 20.13 8.36 5.07
N LEU A 160 19.56 7.22 5.49
CA LEU A 160 18.46 7.20 6.46
C LEU A 160 18.83 7.91 7.78
N PRO A 161 19.97 7.62 8.44
CA PRO A 161 20.31 8.23 9.72
C PRO A 161 20.42 9.76 9.64
N GLU A 162 20.98 10.29 8.54
CA GLU A 162 21.17 11.72 8.34
C GLU A 162 19.84 12.44 8.06
N LEU A 163 18.94 11.80 7.30
CA LEU A 163 17.62 12.36 7.00
C LEU A 163 16.76 12.48 8.27
N VAL A 164 16.83 11.50 9.16
CA VAL A 164 16.00 11.45 10.37
C VAL A 164 16.71 11.91 11.65
N ASP A 165 17.85 12.60 11.51
CA ASP A 165 18.57 13.18 12.65
C ASP A 165 17.73 14.28 13.30
N GLU A 166 17.40 14.09 14.57
CA GLU A 166 16.58 15.01 15.39
C GLU A 166 17.24 16.39 15.57
N HIS A 167 18.55 16.47 15.38
CA HIS A 167 19.33 17.70 15.43
C HIS A 167 19.54 18.35 14.05
N GLY A 168 19.10 17.69 12.97
CA GLY A 168 19.21 18.18 11.60
C GLY A 168 18.28 19.36 11.31
N THR A 169 18.72 20.25 10.41
CA THR A 169 17.95 21.45 10.01
C THR A 169 16.63 21.12 9.32
N HIS A 170 16.54 19.96 8.67
CA HIS A 170 15.36 19.49 7.93
C HIS A 170 14.54 18.45 8.71
N PHE A 171 14.85 18.22 9.99
CA PHE A 171 14.21 17.15 10.75
C PHE A 171 12.69 17.23 10.71
N ASP A 172 12.10 18.43 10.72
CA ASP A 172 10.64 18.59 10.75
C ASP A 172 9.91 17.98 9.55
N GLU A 173 10.57 17.87 8.41
CA GLU A 173 10.03 17.20 7.22
C GLU A 173 9.80 15.70 7.47
N PHE A 174 10.60 15.08 8.34
CA PHE A 174 10.56 13.65 8.66
C PHE A 174 9.94 13.38 10.05
N GLY A 175 10.22 14.25 11.01
CA GLY A 175 9.73 14.28 12.38
C GLY A 175 8.20 14.26 12.46
N LEU A 176 7.54 14.92 11.51
CA LEU A 176 6.08 14.89 11.39
C LEU A 176 5.54 13.46 11.22
N HIS A 177 6.23 12.60 10.46
CA HIS A 177 5.80 11.22 10.25
C HIS A 177 6.01 10.34 11.49
N PHE A 178 7.09 10.56 12.24
CA PHE A 178 7.27 9.93 13.55
C PHE A 178 6.16 10.33 14.53
N PHE A 179 5.86 11.63 14.62
CA PHE A 179 4.77 12.16 15.45
C PHE A 179 3.42 11.54 15.08
N THR A 180 3.14 11.47 13.77
CA THR A 180 1.90 10.91 13.24
C THR A 180 1.74 9.43 13.60
N GLN A 181 2.76 8.60 13.32
CA GLN A 181 2.69 7.16 13.59
C GLN A 181 2.67 6.84 15.08
N PHE A 182 3.40 7.59 15.91
CA PHE A 182 3.35 7.45 17.36
C PHE A 182 1.95 7.69 17.92
N HIS A 183 1.28 8.76 17.48
CA HIS A 183 -0.08 9.05 17.94
C HIS A 183 -1.12 8.09 17.36
N LEU A 184 -0.96 7.61 16.12
CA LEU A 184 -1.81 6.56 15.54
C LEU A 184 -1.69 5.25 16.34
N ASP A 185 -0.47 4.79 16.63
CA ASP A 185 -0.22 3.58 17.42
C ASP A 185 -0.87 3.67 18.80
N LYS A 186 -0.70 4.81 19.50
CA LYS A 186 -1.35 5.03 20.82
C LYS A 186 -2.87 4.95 20.73
N GLN A 187 -3.47 5.62 19.75
CA GLN A 187 -4.93 5.65 19.60
C GLN A 187 -5.52 4.29 19.21
N LEU A 188 -4.89 3.58 18.28
CA LEU A 188 -5.33 2.25 17.88
C LEU A 188 -5.15 1.23 19.00
N THR A 189 -4.00 1.23 19.67
CA THR A 189 -3.72 0.32 20.80
C THR A 189 -4.72 0.53 21.94
N ASP A 190 -5.05 1.78 22.25
CA ASP A 190 -6.08 2.10 23.25
C ASP A 190 -7.48 1.59 22.83
N ALA A 191 -7.89 1.76 21.57
CA ALA A 191 -9.15 1.21 21.07
C ALA A 191 -9.19 -0.33 21.06
N VAL A 192 -8.10 -0.99 20.67
CA VAL A 192 -7.97 -2.46 20.68
C VAL A 192 -8.06 -3.00 22.10
N ASN A 193 -7.32 -2.41 23.05
CA ASN A 193 -7.35 -2.83 24.45
C ASN A 193 -8.72 -2.60 25.08
N TYR A 194 -9.42 -1.51 24.70
CA TYR A 194 -10.79 -1.26 25.11
C TYR A 194 -11.75 -2.37 24.66
N GLY A 195 -11.60 -2.85 23.42
CA GLY A 195 -12.34 -4.00 22.88
C GLY A 195 -12.04 -5.29 23.61
N ARG A 196 -10.76 -5.63 23.76
CA ARG A 196 -10.30 -6.84 24.47
C ARG A 196 -10.85 -6.92 25.90
N ALA A 197 -10.87 -5.79 26.61
CA ALA A 197 -11.44 -5.69 27.96
C ALA A 197 -12.96 -5.97 28.03
N ARG A 198 -13.67 -5.90 26.89
CA ARG A 198 -15.11 -6.18 26.75
C ARG A 198 -15.40 -7.49 26.00
N HIS A 199 -14.38 -8.33 25.80
CA HIS A 199 -14.50 -9.56 25.02
C HIS A 199 -14.99 -9.33 23.57
N VAL A 200 -14.65 -8.17 23.00
CA VAL A 200 -14.84 -7.84 21.59
C VAL A 200 -13.48 -7.66 20.94
N VAL A 201 -13.11 -8.59 20.06
CA VAL A 201 -11.79 -8.58 19.39
C VAL A 201 -11.86 -7.93 18.01
N LEU A 202 -10.73 -7.39 17.55
CA LEU A 202 -10.63 -6.86 16.19
C LEU A 202 -10.12 -7.93 15.22
N LYS A 203 -10.87 -8.10 14.13
CA LYS A 203 -10.45 -8.87 12.96
C LYS A 203 -9.95 -7.92 11.88
N GLY A 204 -8.64 -7.94 11.63
CA GLY A 204 -8.01 -7.15 10.58
C GLY A 204 -8.10 -7.81 9.21
N ASP A 205 -7.64 -7.09 8.20
CA ASP A 205 -7.56 -7.51 6.81
C ASP A 205 -6.17 -7.19 6.25
N LEU A 206 -5.52 -8.21 5.68
CA LEU A 206 -4.15 -8.17 5.18
C LEU A 206 -4.19 -8.26 3.65
N PRO A 207 -3.92 -7.16 2.92
CA PRO A 207 -3.74 -7.18 1.47
C PRO A 207 -2.57 -8.08 1.08
N ILE A 208 -2.70 -8.91 0.06
CA ILE A 208 -1.61 -9.80 -0.35
C ILE A 208 -0.37 -9.02 -0.80
N GLY A 209 -0.54 -7.90 -1.51
CA GLY A 209 0.55 -7.16 -2.14
C GLY A 209 0.96 -5.88 -1.43
N ILE A 210 1.92 -5.19 -2.05
CA ILE A 210 2.36 -3.83 -1.70
C ILE A 210 2.12 -2.89 -2.88
N TYR A 211 2.05 -1.59 -2.63
CA TYR A 211 2.16 -0.63 -3.71
C TYR A 211 3.56 -0.69 -4.34
N ARG A 212 3.66 -0.54 -5.67
CA ARG A 212 4.94 -0.64 -6.40
C ARG A 212 5.95 0.40 -5.94
N HIS A 213 5.48 1.63 -5.71
CA HIS A 213 6.31 2.72 -5.22
C HIS A 213 6.10 2.91 -3.72
N SER A 214 6.27 1.83 -2.95
CA SER A 214 6.16 1.81 -1.49
C SER A 214 7.53 1.89 -0.82
N VAL A 215 7.54 2.18 0.49
CA VAL A 215 8.75 2.06 1.31
C VAL A 215 9.29 0.64 1.32
N ASP A 216 8.41 -0.36 1.24
CA ASP A 216 8.80 -1.78 1.21
C ASP A 216 9.60 -2.10 -0.06
N ALA A 217 9.13 -1.64 -1.22
CA ALA A 217 9.85 -1.79 -2.50
C ALA A 217 11.11 -0.89 -2.58
N TRP A 218 11.09 0.30 -1.98
CA TRP A 218 12.26 1.19 -1.96
C TRP A 218 13.39 0.63 -1.11
N THR A 219 13.07 0.00 0.03
CA THR A 219 14.07 -0.49 0.98
C THR A 219 14.57 -1.88 0.68
N GLN A 220 13.72 -2.75 0.14
CA GLN A 220 14.01 -4.16 -0.10
C GLN A 220 13.45 -4.60 -1.47
N PRO A 221 13.85 -3.95 -2.59
CA PRO A 221 13.31 -4.24 -3.92
C PRO A 221 13.56 -5.69 -4.34
N GLU A 222 14.61 -6.33 -3.86
CA GLU A 222 14.99 -7.71 -4.19
C GLU A 222 13.98 -8.75 -3.72
N LEU A 223 13.09 -8.39 -2.78
CA LEU A 223 12.02 -9.27 -2.31
C LEU A 223 10.83 -9.33 -3.28
N TYR A 224 10.89 -8.58 -4.39
CA TYR A 224 9.79 -8.39 -5.32
C TYR A 224 10.25 -8.52 -6.77
N HIS A 225 9.40 -9.08 -7.65
CA HIS A 225 9.62 -8.98 -9.09
C HIS A 225 9.03 -7.65 -9.60
N MET A 226 9.89 -6.63 -9.63
CA MET A 226 9.50 -5.25 -9.95
C MET A 226 9.16 -5.01 -11.44
N ASP A 227 9.45 -5.98 -12.30
CA ASP A 227 9.09 -6.03 -13.72
C ASP A 227 7.78 -6.81 -13.96
N GLN A 228 7.23 -7.43 -12.93
CA GLN A 228 6.00 -8.19 -12.97
C GLN A 228 4.88 -7.50 -12.18
N GLN A 229 3.64 -7.97 -12.39
CA GLN A 229 2.48 -7.52 -11.65
C GLN A 229 1.46 -8.64 -11.42
N ALA A 230 0.85 -8.62 -10.24
CA ALA A 230 -0.18 -9.54 -9.82
C ALA A 230 -1.55 -9.20 -10.43
N GLY A 231 -2.37 -10.23 -10.61
CA GLY A 231 -3.74 -10.09 -11.08
C GLY A 231 -4.57 -11.33 -10.89
N ALA A 232 -5.59 -11.47 -11.72
CA ALA A 232 -6.39 -12.67 -11.85
C ALA A 232 -6.59 -13.00 -13.34
N PRO A 233 -6.60 -14.29 -13.71
CA PRO A 233 -6.91 -14.69 -15.08
C PRO A 233 -8.37 -14.35 -15.43
N PRO A 234 -8.72 -14.39 -16.72
CA PRO A 234 -10.12 -14.40 -17.12
C PRO A 234 -10.91 -15.54 -16.47
N ASP A 235 -12.15 -15.25 -16.12
CA ASP A 235 -13.10 -16.21 -15.59
C ASP A 235 -14.50 -15.93 -16.16
N ASP A 236 -15.49 -16.70 -15.71
CA ASP A 236 -16.89 -16.59 -16.17
C ASP A 236 -17.52 -15.21 -15.86
N PHE A 237 -16.91 -14.41 -14.98
CA PHE A 237 -17.39 -13.09 -14.58
C PHE A 237 -16.57 -11.94 -15.21
N SER A 238 -15.31 -12.17 -15.56
CA SER A 238 -14.43 -11.20 -16.20
C SER A 238 -13.66 -11.81 -17.37
N THR A 239 -14.07 -11.49 -18.60
CA THR A 239 -13.42 -11.98 -19.82
C THR A 239 -12.02 -11.39 -20.04
N THR A 240 -11.69 -10.26 -19.40
CA THR A 240 -10.39 -9.59 -19.50
C THR A 240 -9.46 -9.91 -18.34
N GLY A 241 -9.90 -10.72 -17.37
CA GLY A 241 -9.21 -10.92 -16.10
C GLY A 241 -9.08 -9.60 -15.31
N GLN A 242 -8.15 -9.55 -14.38
CA GLN A 242 -7.88 -8.37 -13.56
C GLN A 242 -6.38 -8.09 -13.51
N ASN A 243 -6.03 -6.80 -13.54
CA ASN A 243 -4.67 -6.32 -13.32
C ASN A 243 -4.66 -5.47 -12.05
N TRP A 244 -4.04 -5.98 -10.99
CA TRP A 244 -3.96 -5.30 -9.70
C TRP A 244 -2.72 -4.40 -9.58
N ARG A 245 -1.78 -4.49 -10.54
CA ARG A 245 -0.58 -3.64 -10.68
C ARG A 245 0.46 -3.76 -9.58
N PHE A 246 0.21 -4.54 -8.52
CA PHE A 246 1.16 -4.82 -7.45
C PHE A 246 2.29 -5.72 -7.94
N PRO A 247 3.56 -5.50 -7.56
CA PRO A 247 4.60 -6.47 -7.85
C PRO A 247 4.30 -7.80 -7.14
N THR A 248 4.80 -8.89 -7.71
CA THR A 248 4.75 -10.23 -7.11
C THR A 248 5.96 -10.43 -6.20
N TYR A 249 5.89 -11.44 -5.33
CA TYR A 249 6.96 -11.75 -4.39
C TYR A 249 8.04 -12.62 -5.02
N ASN A 250 9.30 -12.31 -4.72
CA ASN A 250 10.41 -13.23 -4.92
C ASN A 250 10.49 -14.19 -3.72
N TRP A 251 9.66 -15.24 -3.76
CA TRP A 251 9.57 -16.22 -2.68
C TRP A 251 10.88 -16.97 -2.42
N GLU A 252 11.71 -17.17 -3.45
CA GLU A 252 13.02 -17.81 -3.32
C GLU A 252 13.96 -16.93 -2.48
N ARG A 253 14.08 -15.64 -2.83
CA ARG A 253 14.88 -14.69 -2.06
C ARG A 253 14.38 -14.54 -0.62
N MET A 254 13.06 -14.47 -0.42
CA MET A 254 12.47 -14.44 0.93
C MET A 254 12.76 -15.72 1.73
N ALA A 255 12.92 -16.87 1.11
CA ALA A 255 13.20 -18.12 1.81
C ALA A 255 14.62 -18.15 2.40
N GLU A 256 15.58 -17.43 1.81
CA GLU A 256 16.99 -17.40 2.23
C GLU A 256 17.18 -16.88 3.67
N ASP A 257 16.35 -15.94 4.11
CA ASP A 257 16.36 -15.41 5.48
C ASP A 257 15.24 -16.00 6.37
N ASN A 258 14.64 -17.11 5.92
CA ASN A 258 13.52 -17.76 6.57
C ASN A 258 12.31 -16.81 6.72
N TYR A 259 11.97 -16.10 5.64
CA TYR A 259 10.79 -15.26 5.49
C TYR A 259 10.72 -14.13 6.53
N ALA A 260 11.85 -13.47 6.79
CA ALA A 260 11.97 -12.46 7.84
C ALA A 260 10.96 -11.31 7.66
N TRP A 261 10.83 -10.79 6.44
CA TRP A 261 9.87 -9.72 6.11
C TRP A 261 8.42 -10.11 6.44
N TRP A 262 7.98 -11.32 6.04
CA TRP A 262 6.63 -11.81 6.32
C TRP A 262 6.39 -12.04 7.82
N LYS A 263 7.38 -12.59 8.53
CA LYS A 263 7.30 -12.76 9.99
C LYS A 263 7.20 -11.42 10.71
N GLN A 264 7.98 -10.43 10.28
CA GLN A 264 7.91 -9.08 10.83
C GLN A 264 6.54 -8.45 10.56
N ARG A 265 6.00 -8.57 9.34
CA ARG A 265 4.67 -8.07 8.96
C ARG A 265 3.57 -8.66 9.82
N LEU A 266 3.51 -9.99 9.95
CA LEU A 266 2.51 -10.66 10.77
C LEU A 266 2.68 -10.35 12.27
N GLY A 267 3.93 -10.32 12.74
CA GLY A 267 4.25 -9.94 14.11
C GLY A 267 3.78 -8.52 14.45
N HIS A 268 4.01 -7.56 13.55
CA HIS A 268 3.53 -6.20 13.71
C HIS A 268 1.99 -6.13 13.78
N LEU A 269 1.28 -6.77 12.84
CA LEU A 269 -0.19 -6.76 12.82
C LEU A 269 -0.83 -7.40 14.06
N SER A 270 -0.16 -8.39 14.67
CA SER A 270 -0.64 -9.04 15.90
C SER A 270 -0.76 -8.10 17.12
N ARG A 271 -0.10 -6.94 17.07
CA ARG A 271 -0.27 -5.87 18.08
C ARG A 271 -1.73 -5.40 18.13
N TYR A 272 -2.37 -5.28 16.97
CA TYR A 272 -3.69 -4.67 16.82
C TYR A 272 -4.82 -5.67 16.58
N PHE A 273 -4.51 -6.83 15.98
CA PHE A 273 -5.51 -7.77 15.52
C PHE A 273 -5.38 -9.13 16.19
N ASP A 274 -6.49 -9.63 16.69
CA ASP A 274 -6.59 -10.97 17.28
C ASP A 274 -6.94 -12.03 16.20
N MET A 275 -7.47 -11.57 15.06
CA MET A 275 -7.79 -12.39 13.89
C MET A 275 -7.41 -11.63 12.62
N LEU A 276 -6.96 -12.34 11.59
CA LEU A 276 -6.63 -11.74 10.30
C LEU A 276 -7.38 -12.46 9.17
N ARG A 277 -8.06 -11.69 8.32
CA ARG A 277 -8.35 -12.09 6.95
C ARG A 277 -7.08 -11.89 6.14
N ILE A 278 -6.64 -12.93 5.43
CA ILE A 278 -5.58 -12.79 4.43
C ILE A 278 -6.27 -12.74 3.07
N ASP A 279 -6.23 -11.56 2.46
CA ASP A 279 -6.75 -11.36 1.12
C ASP A 279 -5.96 -12.20 0.11
N HIS A 280 -6.66 -12.77 -0.86
CA HIS A 280 -6.08 -13.64 -1.89
C HIS A 280 -5.09 -14.70 -1.34
N ILE A 281 -5.51 -15.45 -0.31
CA ILE A 281 -4.68 -16.50 0.34
C ILE A 281 -4.06 -17.51 -0.65
N LEU A 282 -4.68 -17.71 -1.81
CA LEU A 282 -4.15 -18.55 -2.89
C LEU A 282 -2.79 -18.08 -3.40
N GLY A 283 -2.46 -16.79 -3.27
CA GLY A 283 -1.17 -16.22 -3.65
C GLY A 283 0.03 -16.81 -2.91
N PHE A 284 -0.17 -17.45 -1.75
CA PHE A 284 0.87 -18.23 -1.06
C PHE A 284 1.17 -19.58 -1.73
N PHE A 285 0.22 -20.08 -2.52
CA PHE A 285 0.41 -21.29 -3.31
C PHE A 285 0.86 -20.96 -4.74
N ARG A 286 0.15 -20.05 -5.40
CA ARG A 286 0.49 -19.49 -6.71
C ARG A 286 -0.26 -18.19 -6.95
N ILE A 287 0.36 -17.25 -7.65
CA ILE A 287 -0.26 -15.98 -8.05
C ILE A 287 -0.35 -15.88 -9.57
N TRP A 288 -1.38 -15.24 -10.09
CA TRP A 288 -1.41 -14.88 -11.50
C TRP A 288 -0.50 -13.67 -11.73
N GLU A 289 0.60 -13.90 -12.43
CA GLU A 289 1.69 -12.95 -12.67
C GLU A 289 1.70 -12.56 -14.15
N MET A 290 1.93 -11.28 -14.41
CA MET A 290 1.95 -10.68 -15.75
C MET A 290 3.10 -9.70 -15.88
N PRO A 291 3.65 -9.48 -17.09
CA PRO A 291 4.59 -8.40 -17.34
C PRO A 291 4.01 -7.03 -17.00
N ALA A 292 4.82 -6.11 -16.47
CA ALA A 292 4.40 -4.78 -16.01
C ALA A 292 3.76 -3.89 -17.09
N ASN A 293 4.03 -4.15 -18.38
CA ASN A 293 3.40 -3.44 -19.49
C ASN A 293 2.01 -3.98 -19.86
N SER A 294 1.53 -5.04 -19.19
CA SER A 294 0.21 -5.60 -19.45
C SER A 294 -0.88 -4.66 -18.96
N VAL A 295 -1.82 -4.32 -19.84
CA VAL A 295 -2.97 -3.45 -19.49
C VAL A 295 -4.09 -4.25 -18.80
N GLN A 296 -4.29 -5.51 -19.22
CA GLN A 296 -5.37 -6.39 -18.77
C GLN A 296 -4.82 -7.68 -18.15
N GLY A 297 -5.70 -8.46 -17.51
CA GLY A 297 -5.43 -9.76 -16.89
C GLY A 297 -5.11 -10.91 -17.86
N LEU A 298 -5.09 -10.66 -19.16
CA LEU A 298 -5.07 -11.68 -20.22
C LEU A 298 -3.71 -12.38 -20.38
N LEU A 299 -2.63 -11.62 -20.34
CA LEU A 299 -1.29 -12.07 -20.75
C LEU A 299 -0.44 -12.46 -19.53
N GLY A 300 -1.01 -13.30 -18.67
CA GLY A 300 -0.33 -13.80 -17.47
C GLY A 300 -0.14 -15.30 -17.47
N HIS A 301 0.49 -15.77 -16.39
CA HIS A 301 0.57 -17.17 -16.04
C HIS A 301 0.47 -17.33 -14.52
N PHE A 302 0.27 -18.56 -14.04
CA PHE A 302 0.44 -18.82 -12.62
C PHE A 302 1.92 -18.93 -12.27
N SER A 303 2.34 -18.31 -11.17
CA SER A 303 3.69 -18.35 -10.63
C SER A 303 3.64 -18.86 -9.18
N PRO A 304 4.22 -20.04 -8.87
CA PRO A 304 4.87 -20.95 -9.79
C PRO A 304 3.89 -21.61 -10.79
N ALA A 305 4.40 -21.88 -12.00
CA ALA A 305 3.69 -22.62 -13.04
C ALA A 305 4.10 -24.09 -13.03
N LEU A 306 3.18 -25.00 -13.37
CA LEU A 306 3.58 -26.35 -13.80
C LEU A 306 3.95 -26.28 -15.29
N PRO A 307 5.19 -26.59 -15.68
CA PRO A 307 5.58 -26.58 -17.08
C PRO A 307 4.86 -27.71 -17.84
N LEU A 308 4.57 -27.47 -19.12
CA LEU A 308 4.17 -28.53 -20.05
C LEU A 308 5.39 -28.97 -20.86
N HIS A 309 5.62 -30.27 -20.93
CA HIS A 309 6.68 -30.82 -21.78
C HIS A 309 6.25 -30.79 -23.26
N ARG A 310 7.23 -30.66 -24.17
CA ARG A 310 7.01 -30.70 -25.63
C ARG A 310 6.13 -31.88 -26.05
N ASP A 311 6.42 -33.07 -25.54
CA ASP A 311 5.68 -34.29 -25.87
C ASP A 311 4.22 -34.26 -25.38
N GLU A 312 3.94 -33.54 -24.28
CA GLU A 312 2.57 -33.33 -23.81
C GLU A 312 1.81 -32.39 -24.74
N ILE A 313 2.45 -31.30 -25.17
CA ILE A 313 1.88 -30.34 -26.12
C ILE A 313 1.60 -31.03 -27.46
N GLN A 314 2.57 -31.77 -28.01
CA GLN A 314 2.41 -32.51 -29.26
C GLN A 314 1.29 -33.55 -29.17
N ARG A 315 1.19 -34.29 -28.06
CA ARG A 315 0.10 -35.27 -27.88
C ARG A 315 -1.28 -34.61 -27.77
N ARG A 316 -1.38 -33.42 -27.18
CA ARG A 316 -2.66 -32.72 -26.99
C ARG A 316 -3.09 -31.92 -28.22
N LEU A 317 -2.16 -31.24 -28.89
CA LEU A 317 -2.44 -30.33 -30.01
C LEU A 317 -2.19 -30.97 -31.38
N GLY A 318 -1.44 -32.08 -31.44
CA GLY A 318 -1.00 -32.71 -32.69
C GLY A 318 0.21 -32.05 -33.36
N TRP A 319 0.71 -30.94 -32.81
CA TRP A 319 1.86 -30.20 -33.31
C TRP A 319 2.59 -29.48 -32.17
N PHE A 320 3.84 -29.12 -32.41
CA PHE A 320 4.59 -28.20 -31.57
C PHE A 320 5.49 -27.38 -32.47
N ASP A 321 5.39 -26.07 -32.32
CA ASP A 321 6.24 -25.10 -32.99
C ASP A 321 6.65 -24.05 -31.94
N TYR A 322 7.96 -23.94 -31.71
CA TYR A 322 8.48 -23.07 -30.65
C TYR A 322 8.22 -21.60 -30.96
N GLY A 323 8.49 -21.14 -32.20
CA GLY A 323 8.27 -19.75 -32.58
C GLY A 323 6.80 -19.37 -32.44
N ARG A 324 5.89 -20.23 -32.92
CA ARG A 324 4.44 -19.98 -32.82
C ARG A 324 3.92 -19.87 -31.38
N LEU A 325 4.50 -20.62 -30.44
CA LEU A 325 4.02 -20.75 -29.06
C LEU A 325 4.75 -19.84 -28.06
N CYS A 326 6.01 -19.50 -28.32
CA CYS A 326 6.88 -18.77 -27.39
C CYS A 326 7.29 -17.39 -27.90
N GLU A 327 7.04 -17.05 -29.17
CA GLU A 327 7.37 -15.74 -29.75
C GLU A 327 6.08 -14.99 -30.13
N PRO A 328 6.08 -13.64 -30.03
CA PRO A 328 4.94 -12.84 -30.48
C PRO A 328 4.64 -13.08 -31.95
N TYR A 329 3.44 -13.59 -32.25
CA TYR A 329 3.01 -13.91 -33.61
C TYR A 329 1.75 -13.12 -33.98
N ILE A 330 1.97 -11.97 -34.63
CA ILE A 330 0.92 -11.05 -35.07
C ILE A 330 0.82 -11.14 -36.59
N ARG A 331 -0.36 -11.52 -37.10
CA ARG A 331 -0.61 -11.62 -38.54
C ARG A 331 -1.20 -10.31 -39.08
N TRP A 332 -0.95 -10.04 -40.36
CA TRP A 332 -1.43 -8.84 -41.06
C TRP A 332 -2.93 -8.55 -40.84
N HIS A 333 -3.79 -9.55 -41.00
CA HIS A 333 -5.25 -9.36 -40.83
C HIS A 333 -5.65 -8.90 -39.41
N LEU A 334 -4.84 -9.16 -38.38
CA LEU A 334 -5.08 -8.67 -37.03
C LEU A 334 -4.78 -7.16 -36.94
N LEU A 335 -3.74 -6.69 -37.64
CA LEU A 335 -3.40 -5.27 -37.74
C LEU A 335 -4.49 -4.53 -38.50
N GLU A 336 -4.91 -5.03 -39.66
CA GLU A 336 -6.01 -4.43 -40.45
C GLU A 336 -7.30 -4.30 -39.64
N ARG A 337 -7.67 -5.36 -38.91
CA ARG A 337 -8.88 -5.35 -38.08
C ARG A 337 -8.81 -4.35 -36.93
N THR A 338 -7.61 -4.13 -36.37
CA THR A 338 -7.43 -3.32 -35.15
C THR A 338 -7.20 -1.85 -35.47
N PHE A 339 -6.40 -1.56 -36.50
CA PHE A 339 -5.94 -0.20 -36.84
C PHE A 339 -6.52 0.32 -38.17
N GLY A 340 -7.23 -0.50 -38.94
CA GLY A 340 -7.86 -0.07 -40.18
C GLY A 340 -6.87 0.52 -41.17
N ALA A 341 -7.11 1.75 -41.59
CA ALA A 341 -6.25 2.47 -42.56
C ALA A 341 -4.82 2.70 -42.04
N ASP A 342 -4.62 2.70 -40.72
CA ASP A 342 -3.30 2.95 -40.11
C ASP A 342 -2.46 1.66 -39.95
N ALA A 343 -2.99 0.49 -40.34
CA ALA A 343 -2.34 -0.80 -40.13
C ALA A 343 -0.93 -0.90 -40.76
N GLN A 344 -0.73 -0.31 -41.95
CA GLN A 344 0.59 -0.30 -42.60
C GLN A 344 1.60 0.54 -41.83
N ALA A 345 1.21 1.75 -41.39
CA ALA A 345 2.08 2.60 -40.60
C ALA A 345 2.47 1.94 -39.26
N VAL A 346 1.52 1.26 -38.60
CA VAL A 346 1.79 0.49 -37.38
C VAL A 346 2.76 -0.66 -37.65
N PHE A 347 2.60 -1.38 -38.77
CA PHE A 347 3.52 -2.45 -39.14
C PHE A 347 4.94 -1.92 -39.34
N ASP A 348 5.09 -0.87 -40.15
CA ASP A 348 6.40 -0.33 -40.50
C ASP A 348 7.15 0.26 -39.28
N GLU A 349 6.42 0.82 -38.32
CA GLU A 349 7.00 1.44 -37.12
C GLU A 349 7.29 0.42 -35.99
N PHE A 350 6.39 -0.54 -35.76
CA PHE A 350 6.41 -1.37 -34.53
C PHE A 350 6.64 -2.86 -34.75
N MET A 351 6.57 -3.36 -35.99
CA MET A 351 6.67 -4.79 -36.28
C MET A 351 8.01 -5.14 -36.92
N VAL A 352 8.55 -6.31 -36.57
CA VAL A 352 9.68 -6.92 -37.28
C VAL A 352 9.13 -8.08 -38.10
N ALA A 353 9.30 -8.03 -39.42
CA ALA A 353 8.95 -9.14 -40.29
C ALA A 353 9.79 -10.36 -39.90
N ASP A 354 9.14 -11.48 -39.58
CA ASP A 354 9.86 -12.71 -39.27
C ASP A 354 10.52 -13.28 -40.55
N GLN A 355 11.49 -14.17 -40.35
CA GLN A 355 12.14 -14.90 -41.44
C GLN A 355 11.33 -16.14 -41.89
N TYR A 356 10.21 -16.42 -41.24
CA TYR A 356 9.34 -17.55 -41.48
C TYR A 356 8.14 -17.10 -42.30
N GLN A 357 8.39 -16.82 -43.59
CA GLN A 357 7.33 -16.57 -44.58
C GLN A 357 6.35 -17.75 -44.63
N ALA A 358 5.27 -17.69 -43.84
CA ALA A 358 4.17 -18.66 -43.86
C ALA A 358 2.81 -17.97 -43.66
#